data_AF-A0A2A2YFW2-F1
#
_entry.id   AF-A0A2A2YFW2-F1
#
_cell.length_a   1.000
_cell.length_b   1.000
_cell.length_c   1.000
_cell.angle_alpha   90.00
_cell.angle_beta   90.00
_cell.angle_gamma   90.00
#
_symmetry.space_group_name_H-M   'P 1'
#
loop_
_entity.id
_entity.type
_entity.pdbx_description
1 polymer ?
#
loop_
_entity_poly.entity_id
_entity_poly.type
_entity_poly.pdbx_seq_one_letter_code
_entity_poly.pdbx_strand_id
1 'polypeptide(L)'
;MKRRAFTLIEVLVSLAIFAVAAVSLGAAYSNVLLSRIAMKQDEQRLDDRARCRAALLETPGFEDVEAGGEINLPGGRIARWAGKIEATSVSDLFAVQLTAEIEGADGAEAEEFAETRMLLRPTWSIPSDRQKIRDEARQRLEKERGYKEADGNSAFISAPTRGKKLIPAQPVAGGKGGKGQPAPTNGKNGQPGRQPAAPPAKK
;
A
#
# COMPACT_ATOMS: atom_id res chain seq x y z
N MET A 1 -71.35 -21.62 37.52
CA MET A 1 -70.12 -21.21 36.82
C MET A 1 -70.39 -21.15 35.32
N LYS A 2 -70.42 -19.96 34.70
CA LYS A 2 -70.62 -19.84 33.24
C LYS A 2 -69.29 -20.18 32.55
N ARG A 3 -69.20 -21.36 31.95
CA ARG A 3 -68.05 -21.73 31.10
C ARG A 3 -68.16 -20.92 29.81
N ARG A 4 -67.30 -19.92 29.62
CA ARG A 4 -67.16 -19.23 28.34
C ARG A 4 -66.31 -20.13 27.44
N ALA A 5 -66.90 -20.60 26.34
CA ALA A 5 -66.17 -21.31 25.28
C ALA A 5 -65.61 -20.29 24.29
N PHE A 6 -64.52 -20.64 23.60
CA PHE A 6 -63.94 -19.79 22.56
C PHE A 6 -64.88 -19.66 21.37
N THR A 7 -64.94 -18.46 20.81
CA THR A 7 -65.71 -18.22 19.58
C THR A 7 -64.97 -18.80 18.38
N LEU A 8 -65.71 -19.19 17.33
CA LEU A 8 -65.10 -19.69 16.09
C LEU A 8 -64.07 -18.71 15.52
N ILE A 9 -64.37 -17.41 15.60
CA ILE A 9 -63.48 -16.35 15.13
C ILE A 9 -62.17 -16.28 15.94
N GLU A 10 -62.21 -16.40 17.27
CA GLU A 10 -60.99 -16.46 18.10
C GLU A 10 -60.10 -17.64 17.72
N VAL A 11 -60.69 -18.82 17.49
CA VAL A 11 -59.94 -20.01 17.10
C VAL A 11 -59.29 -19.83 15.73
N LEU A 12 -60.02 -19.27 14.77
CA LEU A 12 -59.50 -18.99 13.44
C LEU A 12 -58.37 -17.95 13.46
N VAL A 13 -58.52 -16.88 14.23
CA VAL A 13 -57.47 -15.86 14.39
C VAL A 13 -56.24 -16.44 15.09
N SER A 14 -56.42 -17.24 16.14
CA SER A 14 -55.32 -17.89 16.85
C SER A 14 -54.56 -18.85 15.93
N LEU A 15 -55.27 -19.62 15.10
CA LEU A 15 -54.67 -20.52 14.14
C LEU A 15 -53.91 -19.75 13.04
N ALA A 16 -54.46 -18.62 12.57
CA ALA A 16 -53.80 -17.77 11.59
C ALA A 16 -52.49 -17.17 12.15
N ILE A 17 -52.52 -16.62 13.38
CA ILE A 17 -51.32 -16.10 14.04
C ILE A 17 -50.29 -17.21 14.25
N PHE A 18 -50.73 -18.39 14.70
CA PHE A 18 -49.85 -19.54 14.88
C PHE A 18 -49.19 -19.98 13.57
N ALA A 19 -49.95 -20.03 12.47
CA ALA A 19 -49.40 -20.39 11.16
C ALA A 19 -48.35 -19.37 10.70
N VAL A 20 -48.62 -18.07 10.83
CA VAL A 20 -47.66 -17.01 10.49
C VAL A 20 -46.41 -17.12 11.39
N ALA A 21 -46.59 -17.34 12.68
CA ALA A 21 -45.49 -17.50 13.63
C ALA A 21 -44.61 -18.71 13.27
N ALA A 22 -45.22 -19.87 12.99
CA ALA A 22 -44.51 -21.09 12.60
C ALA A 22 -43.67 -20.90 11.33
N VAL A 23 -44.24 -20.26 10.30
CA VAL A 23 -43.51 -19.95 9.06
C VAL A 23 -42.37 -18.97 9.32
N SER A 24 -42.62 -17.91 10.10
CA SER A 24 -41.58 -16.92 10.44
C SER A 24 -40.41 -17.54 11.22
N LEU A 25 -40.70 -18.43 12.17
CA LEU A 25 -39.70 -19.15 12.95
C LEU A 25 -38.92 -20.13 12.08
N GLY A 26 -39.58 -20.86 11.17
CA GLY A 26 -38.92 -21.74 10.21
C GLY A 26 -37.93 -20.97 9.32
N ALA A 27 -38.35 -19.85 8.76
CA ALA A 27 -37.49 -19.00 7.95
C ALA A 27 -36.30 -18.43 8.74
N ALA A 28 -36.54 -17.92 9.95
CA ALA A 28 -35.48 -17.42 10.82
C ALA A 28 -34.48 -18.51 11.19
N TYR A 29 -34.95 -19.71 11.51
CA TYR A 29 -34.09 -20.86 11.84
C TYR A 29 -33.20 -21.27 10.67
N SER A 30 -33.77 -21.41 9.46
CA SER A 30 -33.00 -21.73 8.25
C SER A 30 -31.93 -20.67 7.95
N ASN A 31 -32.27 -19.39 8.10
CA ASN A 31 -31.32 -18.29 7.90
C ASN A 31 -30.17 -18.37 8.90
N VAL A 32 -30.45 -18.56 10.19
CA VAL A 32 -29.42 -18.66 11.23
C VAL A 32 -28.50 -19.86 11.00
N LEU A 33 -29.06 -21.02 10.64
CA LEU A 33 -28.25 -22.20 10.35
C LEU A 33 -27.33 -22.01 9.16
N LEU A 34 -27.86 -21.50 8.04
CA LEU A 34 -27.06 -21.26 6.85
C LEU A 34 -25.98 -20.21 7.12
N SER A 35 -26.32 -19.12 7.80
CA SER A 35 -25.33 -18.13 8.23
C SER A 35 -24.25 -18.75 9.10
N ARG A 36 -24.58 -19.66 10.01
CA ARG A 36 -23.57 -20.30 10.88
C ARG A 36 -22.63 -21.21 10.10
N ILE A 37 -23.14 -21.96 9.12
CA ILE A 37 -22.31 -22.81 8.26
C ILE A 37 -21.39 -21.94 7.41
N ALA A 38 -21.92 -20.89 6.78
CA ALA A 38 -21.15 -19.95 5.98
C ALA A 38 -20.05 -19.25 6.79
N MET A 39 -20.34 -18.82 8.03
CA MET A 39 -19.35 -18.17 8.90
C MET A 39 -18.21 -19.10 9.29
N LYS A 40 -18.49 -20.38 9.56
CA LYS A 40 -17.43 -21.36 9.87
C LYS A 40 -16.50 -21.59 8.68
N GLN A 41 -17.07 -21.71 7.48
CA GLN A 41 -16.28 -21.85 6.26
C GLN A 41 -15.42 -20.61 5.99
N ASP A 42 -15.97 -19.42 6.22
CA ASP A 42 -15.24 -18.17 6.03
C ASP A 42 -14.11 -18.00 7.06
N GLU A 43 -14.35 -18.33 8.33
CA GLU A 43 -13.31 -18.31 9.38
C GLU A 43 -12.15 -19.26 9.04
N GLN A 44 -12.45 -20.49 8.64
CA GLN A 44 -11.45 -21.46 8.19
C GLN A 44 -10.64 -20.93 6.99
N ARG A 45 -11.31 -20.34 6.00
CA ARG A 45 -10.67 -19.76 4.81
C ARG A 45 -9.77 -18.57 5.17
N LEU A 46 -10.18 -17.73 6.12
CA LEU A 46 -9.37 -16.62 6.62
C LEU A 46 -8.12 -17.12 7.36
N ASP A 47 -8.26 -18.17 8.17
CA ASP A 47 -7.15 -18.80 8.88
C ASP A 47 -6.15 -19.47 7.92
N ASP A 48 -6.63 -20.19 6.90
CA ASP A 48 -5.79 -20.82 5.88
C ASP A 48 -4.96 -19.76 5.13
N ARG A 49 -5.58 -18.64 4.76
CA ARG A 49 -4.91 -17.48 4.13
C ARG A 49 -3.89 -16.85 5.07
N ALA A 50 -4.24 -16.69 6.36
CA ALA A 50 -3.31 -16.14 7.35
C ALA A 50 -2.07 -17.03 7.50
N ARG A 51 -2.23 -18.35 7.43
CA ARG A 51 -1.11 -19.30 7.49
C ARG A 51 -0.22 -19.25 6.24
N CYS A 52 -0.79 -19.10 5.05
CA CYS A 52 -0.02 -18.86 3.82
C CYS A 52 0.79 -17.56 3.91
N ARG A 53 0.19 -16.49 4.47
CA ARG A 53 0.91 -15.23 4.72
C ARG A 53 2.04 -15.39 5.73
N ALA A 54 1.82 -16.15 6.80
CA ALA A 54 2.86 -16.44 7.78
C ALA A 54 4.04 -17.17 7.12
N ALA A 55 3.77 -18.18 6.28
CA ALA A 55 4.80 -18.89 5.53
C ALA A 55 5.62 -17.94 4.64
N LEU A 56 4.98 -17.04 3.90
CA LEU A 56 5.67 -16.01 3.11
C LEU A 56 6.57 -15.11 3.98
N LEU A 57 6.08 -14.69 5.15
CA LEU A 57 6.84 -13.81 6.04
C LEU A 57 8.01 -14.51 6.74
N GLU A 58 7.86 -15.81 7.02
CA GLU A 58 8.89 -16.65 7.63
C GLU A 58 10.02 -17.00 6.66
N THR A 59 9.72 -17.16 5.37
CA THR A 59 10.72 -17.50 4.34
C THR A 59 11.68 -16.33 4.11
N PRO A 60 12.99 -16.46 4.44
CA PRO A 60 13.96 -15.37 4.39
C PRO A 60 14.57 -15.13 3.00
N GLY A 61 14.73 -16.17 2.17
CA GLY A 61 15.37 -16.10 0.86
C GLY A 61 14.49 -15.48 -0.22
N PHE A 62 15.10 -14.77 -1.17
CA PHE A 62 14.40 -14.23 -2.34
C PHE A 62 13.92 -15.37 -3.24
N GLU A 63 14.86 -16.22 -3.66
CA GLU A 63 14.58 -17.39 -4.52
C GLU A 63 13.64 -18.39 -3.86
N ASP A 64 13.74 -18.57 -2.53
CA ASP A 64 12.88 -19.47 -1.77
C ASP A 64 11.41 -19.00 -1.78
N VAL A 65 11.17 -17.69 -1.80
CA VAL A 65 9.82 -17.13 -1.92
C VAL A 65 9.26 -17.34 -3.33
N GLU A 66 10.08 -17.20 -4.37
CA GLU A 66 9.66 -17.42 -5.75
C GLU A 66 9.41 -18.91 -6.05
N ALA A 67 10.24 -19.80 -5.50
CA ALA A 67 10.04 -21.23 -5.57
C ALA A 67 8.78 -21.68 -4.81
N GLY A 68 8.46 -20.98 -3.71
CA GLY A 68 7.30 -21.27 -2.89
C GLY A 68 7.48 -22.51 -2.01
N GLY A 69 6.37 -23.06 -1.54
CA GLY A 69 6.38 -24.25 -0.70
C GLY A 69 5.00 -24.82 -0.42
N GLU A 70 4.99 -25.90 0.36
CA GLU A 70 3.79 -26.57 0.82
C GLU A 70 3.64 -26.40 2.34
N ILE A 71 2.41 -26.13 2.79
CA ILE A 71 2.08 -26.05 4.21
C ILE A 71 0.93 -26.99 4.55
N ASN A 72 1.03 -27.60 5.72
CA ASN A 72 -0.05 -28.42 6.26
C ASN A 72 -1.10 -27.53 6.94
N LEU A 73 -2.35 -27.69 6.51
CA LEU A 73 -3.52 -27.03 7.05
C LEU A 73 -4.31 -27.96 7.98
N PRO A 74 -5.19 -27.40 8.83
CA PRO A 74 -6.12 -28.21 9.61
C PRO A 74 -6.96 -29.14 8.73
N GLY A 75 -7.24 -30.34 9.24
CA GLY A 75 -7.98 -31.37 8.51
C GLY A 75 -7.12 -32.20 7.55
N GLY A 76 -5.78 -32.10 7.61
CA GLY A 76 -4.87 -32.86 6.75
C GLY A 76 -4.78 -32.36 5.31
N ARG A 77 -5.34 -31.18 5.05
CA ARG A 77 -5.28 -30.49 3.75
C ARG A 77 -3.90 -29.87 3.55
N ILE A 78 -3.48 -29.74 2.30
CA ILE A 78 -2.24 -29.07 1.93
C ILE A 78 -2.57 -27.76 1.20
N ALA A 79 -1.77 -26.73 1.45
CA ALA A 79 -1.75 -25.54 0.62
C ALA A 79 -0.38 -25.36 -0.04
N ARG A 80 -0.39 -25.22 -1.37
CA ARG A 80 0.76 -24.87 -2.19
C ARG A 80 0.77 -23.36 -2.37
N TRP A 81 1.86 -22.69 -2.01
CA TRP A 81 1.98 -21.24 -2.14
C TRP A 81 3.26 -20.87 -2.86
N ALA A 82 3.25 -19.73 -3.56
CA ALA A 82 4.42 -19.11 -4.17
C ALA A 82 4.27 -17.59 -4.14
N GLY A 83 5.39 -16.87 -4.14
CA GLY A 83 5.41 -15.41 -4.15
C GLY A 83 6.14 -14.87 -5.37
N LYS A 84 5.49 -14.04 -6.18
CA LYS A 84 6.19 -13.28 -7.24
C LYS A 84 6.68 -11.95 -6.66
N ILE A 85 7.97 -11.67 -6.75
CA ILE A 85 8.58 -10.48 -6.15
C ILE A 85 8.83 -9.41 -7.21
N GLU A 86 8.36 -8.19 -6.95
CA GLU A 86 8.61 -7.02 -7.80
C GLU A 86 9.29 -5.90 -6.99
N ALA A 87 10.40 -5.38 -7.52
CA ALA A 87 11.11 -4.26 -6.90
C ALA A 87 10.28 -2.97 -7.00
N THR A 88 10.32 -2.14 -5.95
CA THR A 88 9.64 -0.84 -5.95
C THR A 88 10.61 0.32 -6.11
N SER A 89 10.10 1.54 -6.29
CA SER A 89 10.91 2.77 -6.30
C SER A 89 11.48 3.15 -4.92
N VAL A 90 11.22 2.37 -3.88
CA VAL A 90 11.72 2.57 -2.52
C VAL A 90 12.70 1.44 -2.22
N SER A 91 13.91 1.80 -1.81
CA SER A 91 14.95 0.81 -1.48
C SER A 91 14.46 -0.14 -0.40
N ASP A 92 14.80 -1.42 -0.54
CA ASP A 92 14.44 -2.52 0.38
C ASP A 92 12.95 -2.83 0.49
N LEU A 93 12.08 -2.11 -0.22
CA LEU A 93 10.64 -2.37 -0.26
C LEU A 93 10.27 -3.10 -1.55
N PHE A 94 9.58 -4.22 -1.40
CA PHE A 94 9.17 -5.09 -2.49
C PHE A 94 7.66 -5.29 -2.48
N ALA A 95 7.06 -5.30 -3.67
CA ALA A 95 5.69 -5.72 -3.86
C ALA A 95 5.70 -7.23 -4.15
N VAL A 96 5.15 -8.02 -3.23
CA VAL A 96 5.10 -9.48 -3.37
C VAL A 96 3.67 -9.90 -3.63
N GLN A 97 3.44 -10.53 -4.78
CA GLN A 97 2.17 -11.17 -5.09
C GLN A 97 2.21 -12.62 -4.61
N LEU A 98 1.54 -12.88 -3.48
CA LEU A 98 1.33 -14.21 -2.94
C LEU A 98 0.20 -14.87 -3.71
N THR A 99 0.47 -16.04 -4.28
CA THR A 99 -0.54 -16.94 -4.84
C THR A 99 -0.53 -18.23 -4.06
N ALA A 100 -1.69 -18.78 -3.72
CA ALA A 100 -1.78 -20.09 -3.12
C ALA A 100 -3.00 -20.86 -3.62
N GLU A 101 -2.80 -22.17 -3.76
CA GLU A 101 -3.78 -23.19 -4.08
C GLU A 101 -4.00 -24.02 -2.80
N ILE A 102 -5.22 -23.96 -2.26
CA ILE A 102 -5.61 -24.65 -1.02
C ILE A 102 -6.49 -25.83 -1.41
N GLU A 103 -6.10 -27.04 -0.99
CA GLU A 103 -6.94 -28.22 -1.18
C GLU A 103 -8.31 -28.05 -0.51
N GLY A 104 -9.37 -28.41 -1.26
CA GLY A 104 -10.73 -28.40 -0.73
C GLY A 104 -10.92 -29.49 0.34
N ALA A 105 -11.83 -29.24 1.28
CA ALA A 105 -12.23 -30.27 2.24
C ALA A 105 -13.13 -31.32 1.55
N ASP A 106 -13.00 -32.59 1.95
CA ASP A 106 -13.90 -33.68 1.57
C ASP A 106 -14.14 -33.85 0.05
N GLY A 107 -13.09 -33.65 -0.76
CA GLY A 107 -13.16 -33.79 -2.22
C GLY A 107 -13.75 -32.59 -2.95
N ALA A 108 -13.94 -31.46 -2.25
CA ALA A 108 -14.21 -30.18 -2.90
C ALA A 108 -13.01 -29.74 -3.76
N GLU A 109 -13.29 -28.96 -4.80
CA GLU A 109 -12.27 -28.36 -5.66
C GLU A 109 -11.32 -27.48 -4.85
N ALA A 110 -10.07 -27.39 -5.31
CA ALA A 110 -9.08 -26.52 -4.70
C ALA A 110 -9.48 -25.05 -4.82
N GLU A 111 -9.29 -24.29 -3.75
CA GLU A 111 -9.49 -22.84 -3.75
C GLU A 111 -8.16 -22.15 -4.05
N GLU A 112 -8.13 -21.35 -5.12
CA GLU A 112 -7.02 -20.45 -5.39
C GLU A 112 -7.28 -19.05 -4.84
N PHE A 113 -6.24 -18.41 -4.31
CA PHE A 113 -6.28 -16.98 -4.02
C PHE A 113 -4.96 -16.30 -4.36
N ALA A 114 -5.06 -15.00 -4.66
CA ALA A 114 -3.92 -14.13 -4.89
C ALA A 114 -4.05 -12.83 -4.08
N GLU A 115 -2.95 -12.36 -3.50
CA GLU A 115 -2.89 -11.11 -2.77
C GLU A 115 -1.52 -10.43 -2.93
N THR A 116 -1.52 -9.11 -3.11
CA THR A 116 -0.27 -8.33 -3.13
C THR A 116 0.00 -7.71 -1.77
N ARG A 117 1.23 -7.86 -1.26
CA ARG A 117 1.68 -7.23 -0.01
C ARG A 117 3.02 -6.52 -0.21
N MET A 118 3.21 -5.45 0.55
CA MET A 118 4.48 -4.72 0.58
C MET A 118 5.36 -5.27 1.70
N LEU A 119 6.54 -5.78 1.37
CA LEU A 119 7.49 -6.36 2.32
C LEU A 119 8.80 -5.57 2.34
N LEU A 120 9.26 -5.21 3.55
CA LEU A 120 10.55 -4.59 3.77
C LEU A 120 11.60 -5.69 4.01
N ARG A 121 12.50 -5.90 3.05
CA ARG A 121 13.49 -7.00 3.06
C ARG A 121 14.86 -6.51 2.58
N PRO A 122 15.66 -5.88 3.46
CA PRO A 122 16.99 -5.38 3.09
C PRO A 122 17.98 -6.46 2.64
N THR A 123 17.71 -7.73 2.98
CA THR A 123 18.50 -8.90 2.56
C THR A 123 18.29 -9.28 1.10
N TRP A 124 17.21 -8.82 0.47
CA TRP A 124 16.91 -9.10 -0.94
C TRP A 124 17.52 -8.07 -1.89
N SER A 125 17.79 -6.87 -1.41
CA SER A 125 18.36 -5.81 -2.22
C SER A 125 19.86 -6.00 -2.43
N ILE A 126 20.31 -5.81 -3.67
CA ILE A 126 21.72 -5.73 -3.99
C ILE A 126 22.23 -4.29 -3.70
N PRO A 127 23.40 -4.10 -3.06
CA PRO A 127 23.92 -2.77 -2.72
C PRO A 127 23.96 -1.77 -3.88
N SER A 128 24.28 -2.22 -5.10
CA SER A 128 24.30 -1.38 -6.31
C SER A 128 22.92 -0.84 -6.69
N ASP A 129 21.87 -1.65 -6.53
CA ASP A 129 20.51 -1.25 -6.91
C ASP A 129 19.94 -0.26 -5.90
N ARG A 130 20.30 -0.40 -4.62
CA ARG A 130 19.99 0.62 -3.60
C ARG A 130 20.64 1.96 -3.89
N GLN A 131 21.87 1.98 -4.41
CA GLN A 131 22.53 3.23 -4.76
C GLN A 131 21.79 3.90 -5.94
N LYS A 132 21.46 3.15 -6.99
CA LYS A 132 20.69 3.67 -8.13
C LYS A 132 19.33 4.23 -7.70
N ILE A 133 18.56 3.48 -6.90
CA ILE A 133 17.25 3.93 -6.41
C ILE A 133 17.38 5.22 -5.57
N ARG A 134 18.43 5.33 -4.73
CA ARG A 134 18.69 6.54 -3.95
C ARG A 134 19.09 7.73 -4.82
N ASP A 135 19.93 7.50 -5.83
CA ASP A 135 20.38 8.54 -6.77
C ASP A 135 19.21 9.05 -7.62
N GLU A 136 18.34 8.15 -8.10
CA GLU A 136 17.11 8.49 -8.81
C GLU A 136 16.13 9.26 -7.93
N ALA A 137 15.93 8.82 -6.68
CA ALA A 137 15.10 9.54 -5.72
C ALA A 137 15.67 10.93 -5.42
N ARG A 138 17.01 11.07 -5.32
CA ARG A 138 17.70 12.35 -5.15
C ARG A 138 17.46 13.27 -6.34
N GLN A 139 17.65 12.78 -7.57
CA GLN A 139 17.41 13.57 -8.78
C GLN A 139 15.95 14.04 -8.87
N ARG A 140 14.98 13.18 -8.50
CA ARG A 140 13.56 13.56 -8.45
C ARG A 140 13.32 14.67 -7.43
N LEU A 141 13.87 14.55 -6.22
CA LEU A 141 13.70 15.56 -5.17
C LEU A 141 14.41 16.88 -5.49
N GLU A 142 15.58 16.83 -6.12
CA GLU A 142 16.27 18.03 -6.60
C GLU A 142 15.43 18.75 -7.68
N LYS A 143 14.85 17.99 -8.61
CA LYS A 143 14.01 18.54 -9.69
C LYS A 143 12.69 19.12 -9.17
N GLU A 144 12.04 18.47 -8.22
CA GLU A 144 10.71 18.89 -7.71
C GLU A 144 10.78 19.92 -6.59
N ARG A 145 11.80 19.84 -5.72
CA ARG A 145 11.86 20.62 -4.47
C ARG A 145 13.10 21.51 -4.35
N GLY A 146 14.04 21.46 -5.30
CA GLY A 146 15.31 22.19 -5.21
C GLY A 146 16.20 21.71 -4.07
N TYR A 147 15.98 20.48 -3.59
CA TYR A 147 16.74 19.91 -2.48
C TYR A 147 18.18 19.61 -2.91
N LYS A 148 19.15 20.26 -2.26
CA LYS A 148 20.57 19.92 -2.34
C LYS A 148 20.99 19.34 -0.99
N GLU A 149 21.51 18.12 -1.02
CA GLU A 149 22.02 17.45 0.18
C GLU A 149 23.27 18.18 0.70
N ALA A 150 23.47 18.17 2.02
CA ALA A 150 24.57 18.85 2.68
C ALA A 150 25.88 18.06 2.54
N ASP A 151 26.89 18.65 1.91
CA ASP A 151 28.23 18.07 1.70
C ASP A 151 29.06 18.05 3.00
N GLY A 152 28.59 17.39 4.06
CA GLY A 152 29.32 17.13 5.32
C GLY A 152 29.80 18.35 6.14
N ASN A 153 29.73 19.57 5.59
CA ASN A 153 30.19 20.83 6.16
C ASN A 153 29.11 21.93 6.09
N SER A 154 27.87 21.56 5.78
CA SER A 154 26.73 22.49 5.78
C SER A 154 25.71 22.06 6.82
N ALA A 155 25.22 23.04 7.58
CA ALA A 155 24.21 22.85 8.61
C ALA A 155 23.00 22.12 8.01
N PHE A 156 22.48 21.11 8.71
CA PHE A 156 21.28 20.38 8.31
C PHE A 156 20.12 21.35 8.00
N ILE A 157 19.85 21.59 6.72
CA ILE A 157 18.63 22.30 6.30
C ILE A 157 17.59 21.21 5.98
N SER A 158 16.91 20.73 7.01
CA SER A 158 15.78 19.79 6.90
C SER A 158 14.50 20.43 6.38
N ALA A 159 14.51 21.74 6.08
CA ALA A 159 13.41 22.45 5.45
C ALA A 159 13.64 22.60 3.95
N PRO A 160 12.60 22.46 3.10
CA PRO A 160 12.71 22.80 1.69
C PRO A 160 13.21 24.23 1.58
N THR A 161 14.45 24.41 1.10
CA THR A 161 14.98 25.74 0.84
C THR A 161 14.11 26.32 -0.26
N ARG A 162 13.40 27.42 0.03
CA ARG A 162 12.52 28.11 -0.93
C ARG A 162 13.34 28.72 -2.05
N GLY A 163 13.87 27.88 -2.93
CA GLY A 163 14.65 28.23 -4.10
C GLY A 163 13.74 28.29 -5.32
N LYS A 164 13.42 29.52 -5.72
CA LYS A 164 12.49 29.93 -6.79
C LYS A 164 11.03 30.00 -6.34
N LYS A 165 10.48 31.22 -6.44
CA LYS A 165 9.07 31.52 -6.22
C LYS A 165 8.22 30.49 -6.96
N LEU A 166 7.45 29.69 -6.23
CA LEU A 166 6.18 29.17 -6.73
C LEU A 166 5.39 30.40 -7.16
N ILE A 167 5.35 30.67 -8.46
CA ILE A 167 4.48 31.68 -9.04
C ILE A 167 3.07 31.12 -8.82
N PRO A 168 2.20 31.77 -8.02
CA PRO A 168 0.79 31.42 -8.06
C PRO A 168 0.33 31.75 -9.48
N ALA A 169 -0.18 30.75 -10.21
CA ALA A 169 -0.86 30.99 -11.48
C ALA A 169 -2.06 31.89 -11.19
N GLN A 170 -1.90 33.18 -11.46
CA GLN A 170 -2.97 34.16 -11.32
C GLN A 170 -3.60 34.37 -12.70
N PRO A 171 -4.94 34.33 -12.80
CA PRO A 171 -5.63 34.30 -14.08
C PRO A 171 -5.42 35.63 -14.81
N VAL A 172 -5.23 35.53 -16.12
CA VAL A 172 -5.06 36.66 -17.04
C VAL A 172 -6.33 37.51 -17.05
N ALA A 173 -6.23 38.78 -16.66
CA ALA A 173 -7.21 39.82 -16.99
C ALA A 173 -6.47 41.18 -17.12
N GLY A 174 -6.63 41.80 -18.28
CA GLY A 174 -5.82 42.94 -18.73
C GLY A 174 -6.10 44.30 -18.07
N GLY A 175 -5.19 45.24 -18.31
CA GLY A 175 -5.35 46.64 -17.90
C GLY A 175 -4.14 47.50 -18.29
N LYS A 176 -4.40 48.59 -19.01
CA LYS A 176 -3.48 49.56 -19.65
C LYS A 176 -2.70 50.45 -18.67
N GLY A 177 -1.51 50.88 -19.11
CA GLY A 177 -0.87 52.20 -18.81
C GLY A 177 0.25 52.15 -17.76
N GLY A 178 1.42 52.80 -17.90
CA GLY A 178 1.92 53.69 -18.94
C GLY A 178 3.41 54.04 -18.71
N LYS A 179 4.06 54.38 -19.83
CA LYS A 179 5.29 55.15 -20.13
C LYS A 179 6.39 55.37 -19.07
N GLY A 180 7.63 55.08 -19.49
CA GLY A 180 8.87 55.74 -19.07
C GLY A 180 10.10 55.11 -19.75
N GLN A 181 10.57 55.71 -20.85
CA GLN A 181 11.69 55.25 -21.68
C GLN A 181 13.08 55.51 -21.02
N PRO A 182 14.16 54.90 -21.54
CA PRO A 182 15.43 54.68 -20.84
C PRO A 182 16.46 55.78 -21.11
N ALA A 183 17.48 55.87 -20.25
CA ALA A 183 18.73 56.57 -20.56
C ALA A 183 19.94 55.77 -20.01
N PRO A 184 20.96 55.49 -20.85
CA PRO A 184 22.24 54.91 -20.44
C PRO A 184 23.31 56.01 -20.37
N THR A 185 24.25 55.96 -19.42
CA THR A 185 25.53 56.70 -19.59
C THR A 185 26.68 56.18 -18.73
N ASN A 186 27.75 55.88 -19.47
CA ASN A 186 29.17 56.13 -19.24
C ASN A 186 29.92 55.53 -18.04
N GLY A 187 31.08 54.95 -18.40
CA GLY A 187 32.14 54.55 -17.49
C GLY A 187 33.26 55.58 -17.37
N LYS A 188 34.32 55.18 -16.65
CA LYS A 188 35.69 55.71 -16.75
C LYS A 188 36.66 54.81 -15.96
N ASN A 189 37.68 54.33 -16.69
CA ASN A 189 39.12 54.15 -16.39
C ASN A 189 39.57 53.64 -15.00
N GLY A 190 40.54 52.74 -14.83
CA GLY A 190 41.54 52.18 -15.73
C GLY A 190 42.42 51.11 -15.04
N GLN A 191 43.09 50.33 -15.89
CA GLN A 191 44.10 49.26 -15.72
C GLN A 191 45.35 49.63 -14.87
N PRO A 192 46.38 48.75 -14.68
CA PRO A 192 46.53 47.31 -15.03
C PRO A 192 47.20 46.38 -13.97
N GLY A 193 46.94 45.07 -14.10
CA GLY A 193 47.93 43.98 -14.17
C GLY A 193 49.00 43.74 -13.08
N ARG A 194 48.98 42.53 -12.48
CA ARG A 194 50.13 41.59 -12.41
C ARG A 194 49.72 40.23 -11.80
N GLN A 195 49.69 39.20 -12.63
CA GLN A 195 50.15 37.84 -12.29
C GLN A 195 51.61 37.72 -12.82
N PRO A 196 52.43 36.69 -12.49
CA PRO A 196 52.11 35.36 -11.94
C PRO A 196 53.08 34.85 -10.85
N ALA A 197 52.82 33.63 -10.33
CA ALA A 197 53.77 32.52 -10.12
C ALA A 197 53.52 31.71 -8.82
N ALA A 198 53.38 30.40 -8.99
CA ALA A 198 53.48 29.36 -7.97
C ALA A 198 54.96 28.98 -7.69
N PRO A 199 55.25 27.88 -6.99
CA PRO A 199 55.21 27.61 -5.54
C PRO A 199 56.64 27.46 -4.96
N PRO A 200 56.81 27.06 -3.69
CA PRO A 200 57.87 26.07 -3.43
C PRO A 200 57.44 24.90 -2.55
N ALA A 201 58.14 23.79 -2.77
CA ALA A 201 57.97 22.51 -2.11
C ALA A 201 58.99 22.30 -0.97
N LYS A 202 58.61 21.38 -0.07
CA LYS A 202 59.40 20.54 0.85
C LYS A 202 60.11 21.21 2.05
N LYS A 203 59.73 20.74 3.25
CA LYS A 203 60.43 19.67 3.97
C LYS A 203 59.45 18.83 4.76
#